data_AF-A0A969WXL4-F1
#
_entry.id   AF-A0A969WXL4-F1
#
_cell.length_a   1.000
_cell.length_b   1.000
_cell.length_c   1.000
_cell.angle_alpha   90.00
_cell.angle_beta   90.00
_cell.angle_gamma   90.00
#
_symmetry.space_group_name_H-M   'P 1'
#
loop_
_entity.id
_entity.type
_entity.pdbx_description
1 polymer ?
#
loop_
_entity_poly.entity_id
_entity_poly.type
_entity_poly.pdbx_seq_one_letter_code
_entity_poly.pdbx_strand_id
1 'polypeptide(L)'
;MVKRLASWGIAREGLLVREPLSGQRAMTIEVLEAILPFHSGYGIEIGMTIRAVRNGYRVMEVPVNMSHAETGRDLKGFIHRGRQFLDVGKVLIAENRR
;
A
#
# COMPACT_ATOMS: atom_id res chain seq x y z
N MET A 1 7.98 -6.26 8.98
CA MET A 1 6.76 -6.07 9.80
C MET A 1 5.68 -5.33 9.00
N VAL A 2 5.92 -4.08 8.57
CA VAL A 2 4.96 -3.26 7.81
C VAL A 2 4.46 -3.94 6.53
N LYS A 3 5.36 -4.47 5.70
CA LYS A 3 5.02 -5.20 4.48
C LYS A 3 4.04 -6.37 4.70
N ARG A 4 4.21 -7.13 5.79
CA ARG A 4 3.31 -8.26 6.12
C ARG A 4 1.91 -7.77 6.51
N LEU A 5 1.82 -6.70 7.29
CA LEU A 5 0.53 -6.10 7.66
C LEU A 5 -0.20 -5.55 6.41
N ALA A 6 0.54 -4.88 5.53
CA ALA A 6 0.02 -4.35 4.27
C ALA A 6 -0.49 -5.46 3.34
N SER A 7 0.32 -6.49 3.09
CA SER A 7 -0.10 -7.66 2.30
C SER A 7 -1.32 -8.35 2.91
N TRP A 8 -1.37 -8.51 4.23
CA TRP A 8 -2.53 -9.10 4.91
C TRP A 8 -3.80 -8.27 4.72
N GLY A 9 -3.70 -6.94 4.84
CA GLY A 9 -4.83 -6.04 4.62
C GLY A 9 -5.41 -6.16 3.20
N ILE A 10 -4.54 -6.19 2.18
CA ILE A 10 -4.95 -6.32 0.78
C ILE A 10 -5.49 -7.74 0.49
N ALA A 11 -4.91 -8.77 1.10
CA ALA A 11 -5.38 -10.15 0.95
C ALA A 11 -6.83 -10.36 1.43
N ARG A 12 -7.29 -9.59 2.41
CA ARG A 12 -8.69 -9.62 2.87
C ARG A 12 -9.69 -9.15 1.81
N GLU A 13 -9.24 -8.36 0.86
CA GLU A 13 -10.03 -7.90 -0.28
C GLU A 13 -9.95 -8.90 -1.46
N GLY A 14 -9.25 -10.03 -1.31
CA GLY A 14 -9.15 -11.09 -2.32
C GLY A 14 -7.94 -10.97 -3.26
N LEU A 15 -6.99 -10.06 -3.00
CA LEU A 15 -5.80 -9.87 -3.83
C LEU A 15 -4.51 -10.23 -3.07
N LEU A 16 -3.69 -11.12 -3.65
CA LEU A 16 -2.35 -11.43 -3.13
C LEU A 16 -1.29 -10.57 -3.83
N VAL A 17 -0.47 -9.86 -3.05
CA VAL A 17 0.58 -8.95 -3.54
C VAL A 17 1.93 -9.21 -2.87
N ARG A 18 3.01 -9.15 -3.65
CA ARG A 18 4.38 -9.33 -3.18
C ARG A 18 4.99 -8.02 -2.69
N GLU A 19 4.71 -6.89 -3.32
CA GLU A 19 5.26 -5.56 -3.00
C GLU A 19 4.12 -4.54 -2.73
N PRO A 20 3.34 -4.72 -1.64
CA PRO A 20 2.14 -3.91 -1.35
C PRO A 20 2.43 -2.41 -1.19
N LEU A 21 3.65 -2.07 -0.78
CA LEU A 21 4.12 -0.71 -0.47
C LEU A 21 4.91 -0.08 -1.63
N SER A 22 4.95 -0.70 -2.81
CA SER A 22 5.67 -0.13 -3.95
C SER A 22 5.01 1.18 -4.40
N GLY A 23 5.74 2.30 -4.32
CA GLY A 23 5.25 3.58 -4.85
C GLY A 23 5.17 3.61 -6.38
N GLN A 24 5.84 2.68 -7.07
CA GLN A 24 5.81 2.60 -8.53
C GLN A 24 4.50 1.97 -8.99
N ARG A 25 3.62 2.80 -9.56
CA ARG A 25 2.28 2.41 -10.00
C ARG A 25 1.90 3.16 -11.26
N ALA A 26 1.16 2.49 -12.13
CA ALA A 26 0.52 3.08 -13.29
C ALA A 26 -0.95 2.69 -13.29
N MET A 27 -1.82 3.63 -13.66
CA MET A 27 -3.25 3.44 -13.75
C MET A 27 -3.83 4.44 -14.75
N THR A 28 -5.04 4.15 -15.22
CA THR A 28 -5.78 5.10 -16.05
C THR A 28 -6.36 6.23 -15.19
N ILE A 29 -6.82 7.30 -15.84
CA ILE A 29 -7.43 8.43 -15.12
C ILE A 29 -8.72 8.01 -14.40
N GLU A 30 -9.50 7.11 -14.99
CA GLU A 30 -10.75 6.61 -14.42
C GLU A 30 -10.51 5.82 -13.13
N VAL A 31 -9.45 5.01 -13.09
CA VAL A 31 -9.04 4.30 -11.86
C VAL A 31 -8.58 5.29 -10.81
N LEU A 32 -7.79 6.30 -11.19
CA LEU A 32 -7.31 7.33 -10.28
C LEU A 32 -8.49 8.07 -9.63
N GLU A 33 -9.44 8.55 -10.42
CA GLU A 33 -10.63 9.24 -9.95
C GLU A 33 -11.47 8.36 -9.01
N ALA A 34 -11.62 7.07 -9.32
CA ALA A 34 -12.42 6.14 -8.51
C ALA A 34 -11.80 5.80 -7.15
N ILE A 35 -10.48 6.00 -6.96
CA ILE A 35 -9.80 5.70 -5.70
C ILE A 35 -9.46 6.94 -4.86
N LEU A 36 -9.69 8.15 -5.40
CA LEU A 36 -9.55 9.40 -4.66
C LEU A 36 -10.68 9.55 -3.61
N PRO A 37 -10.47 10.37 -2.56
CA PRO A 37 -9.24 11.07 -2.18
C PRO A 37 -8.24 10.14 -1.47
N PHE A 38 -6.94 10.35 -1.66
CA PHE A 38 -5.94 9.53 -0.98
C PHE A 38 -5.91 9.74 0.53
N HIS A 39 -5.44 8.71 1.25
CA HIS A 39 -4.97 8.88 2.62
C HIS A 39 -3.67 9.71 2.64
N SER A 40 -3.17 10.08 3.81
CA SER A 40 -1.85 10.70 3.95
C SER A 40 -0.82 9.70 4.48
N GLY A 41 0.46 9.92 4.14
CA GLY A 41 1.58 9.11 4.63
C GLY A 41 1.67 7.72 3.98
N TYR A 42 2.29 6.77 4.68
CA TYR A 42 2.68 5.45 4.17
C TYR A 42 1.54 4.45 3.90
N GLY A 43 0.29 4.87 4.14
CA GLY A 43 -0.88 4.04 3.88
C GLY A 43 -1.55 4.33 2.53
N ILE A 44 -1.05 5.32 1.76
CA ILE A 44 -1.58 5.68 0.44
C ILE A 44 -1.63 4.46 -0.48
N GLU A 45 -0.50 3.78 -0.62
CA GLU A 45 -0.29 2.63 -1.51
C GLU A 45 -1.28 1.49 -1.25
N ILE A 46 -1.54 1.24 0.03
CA ILE A 46 -2.44 0.17 0.48
C ILE A 46 -3.88 0.58 0.20
N GLY A 47 -4.29 1.79 0.59
CA GLY A 47 -5.63 2.31 0.37
C GLY A 47 -5.99 2.35 -1.12
N MET A 48 -5.04 2.77 -1.97
CA MET A 48 -5.20 2.74 -3.42
C MET A 48 -5.52 1.32 -3.93
N THR A 49 -4.80 0.32 -3.43
CA THR A 49 -5.00 -1.08 -3.85
C THR A 49 -6.33 -1.63 -3.36
N ILE A 50 -6.65 -1.43 -2.08
CA ILE A 50 -7.91 -1.87 -1.47
C ILE A 50 -9.09 -1.28 -2.24
N ARG A 51 -9.09 0.02 -2.50
CA ARG A 51 -10.18 0.68 -3.24
C ARG A 51 -10.25 0.24 -4.69
N ALA A 52 -9.12 0.07 -5.37
CA ALA A 52 -9.12 -0.43 -6.74
C ALA A 52 -9.78 -1.82 -6.81
N VAL A 53 -9.42 -2.72 -5.89
CA VAL A 53 -10.01 -4.07 -5.81
C VAL A 53 -11.50 -4.01 -5.47
N ARG A 54 -11.89 -3.20 -4.47
CA ARG A 54 -13.31 -3.03 -4.08
C ARG A 54 -14.18 -2.44 -5.20
N ASN A 55 -13.62 -1.55 -6.01
CA ASN A 55 -14.27 -0.99 -7.20
C ASN A 55 -14.27 -1.96 -8.40
N GLY A 56 -13.77 -3.19 -8.24
CA GLY A 56 -13.78 -4.21 -9.29
C GLY A 56 -12.69 -4.06 -10.36
N TYR A 57 -11.71 -3.18 -10.15
CA TYR A 57 -10.60 -3.02 -11.09
C TYR A 57 -9.59 -4.18 -10.98
N ARG A 58 -8.99 -4.53 -12.12
CA ARG A 58 -7.91 -5.50 -12.18
C ARG A 58 -6.60 -4.87 -11.70
N VAL A 59 -6.01 -5.45 -10.66
CA VAL A 59 -4.69 -5.06 -10.14
C VAL A 59 -3.70 -6.18 -10.41
N MET A 60 -2.50 -5.84 -10.91
CA MET A 60 -1.42 -6.81 -11.17
C MET A 60 -0.05 -6.20 -10.84
N GLU A 61 0.87 -7.06 -10.40
CA GLU A 61 2.28 -6.71 -10.25
C GLU A 61 3.04 -7.08 -11.52
N VAL A 62 3.74 -6.10 -12.10
CA VAL A 62 4.58 -6.29 -13.29
C VAL A 62 6.04 -6.36 -12.83
N PRO A 63 6.76 -7.46 -13.11
CA PRO A 63 8.19 -7.54 -12.81
C PRO A 63 8.97 -6.45 -13.54
N VAL A 64 9.90 -5.82 -12.82
CA VAL A 64 10.75 -4.76 -13.33
C VAL A 64 12.19 -5.01 -12.89
N ASN A 65 13.15 -4.59 -13.72
CA ASN A 65 14.57 -4.69 -13.37
C ASN A 65 14.99 -3.51 -12.48
N MET A 66 14.42 -3.45 -11.28
CA MET A 66 14.71 -2.42 -10.28
C MET A 66 14.84 -3.05 -8.90
N SER A 67 15.78 -2.56 -8.10
CA SER A 67 15.97 -2.96 -6.71
C SER A 67 15.80 -1.77 -5.78
N HIS A 68 15.30 -2.00 -4.58
CA HIS A 68 15.28 -0.97 -3.55
C HIS A 68 16.72 -0.62 -3.14
N ALA A 69 17.06 0.66 -3.14
CA ALA A 69 18.25 1.17 -2.48
C ALA A 69 17.94 1.31 -0.98
N GLU A 70 18.19 0.26 -0.19
CA GLU A 70 18.00 0.34 1.26
C GLU A 70 19.03 1.30 1.87
N THR A 71 18.60 2.47 2.35
CA THR A 71 19.39 3.29 3.27
C THR A 71 19.47 2.57 4.62
N GLY A 72 20.67 2.58 5.22
CA GLY A 72 21.11 1.68 6.28
C GLY A 72 20.19 1.51 7.49
N ARG A 73 20.40 0.40 8.21
CA ARG A 73 19.69 0.01 9.43
C ARG A 73 20.13 0.86 10.64
N ASP A 74 19.78 2.14 10.65
CA ASP A 74 20.01 3.00 11.82
C ASP A 74 18.84 2.97 12.82
N LEU A 75 19.10 3.35 14.07
CA LEU A 75 18.07 3.51 15.12
C LEU A 75 16.92 4.45 14.68
N LYS A 76 17.25 5.48 13.89
CA LYS A 76 16.28 6.35 13.21
C LYS A 76 15.41 5.58 12.22
N GLY A 77 15.98 4.64 11.48
CA GLY A 77 15.26 3.73 10.59
C GLY A 77 14.29 2.80 11.33
N PHE A 78 14.59 2.43 12.59
CA PHE A 78 13.67 1.65 13.42
C PHE A 78 12.44 2.47 13.86
N ILE A 79 12.65 3.70 14.36
CA ILE A 79 11.56 4.63 14.71
C ILE A 79 10.71 4.94 13.48
N HIS A 80 11.34 5.15 12.32
CA HIS A 80 10.66 5.38 11.07
C HIS A 80 9.76 4.19 10.66
N ARG A 81 10.26 2.96 10.76
CA ARG A 81 9.47 1.75 10.52
C ARG A 81 8.31 1.57 11.51
N GLY A 82 8.47 2.04 12.76
CA GLY A 82 7.40 2.07 13.76
C GLY A 82 6.27 3.03 13.37
N ARG A 83 6.60 4.23 12.90
CA ARG A 83 5.61 5.19 12.36
C ARG A 83 4.89 4.63 11.14
N GLN A 84 5.64 4.05 10.19
CA GLN A 84 5.06 3.37 9.03
C GLN A 84 4.04 2.29 9.42
N PHE A 85 4.33 1.49 10.45
CA PHE A 85 3.40 0.47 10.93
C PHE A 85 2.09 1.06 11.44
N LEU A 86 2.17 2.12 12.25
CA LEU A 86 0.98 2.81 12.78
C LEU A 86 0.15 3.47 11.66
N ASP A 87 0.80 4.09 10.68
CA ASP A 87 0.13 4.73 9.55
C ASP A 87 -0.62 3.69 8.70
N VAL A 88 0.00 2.55 8.42
CA VAL A 88 -0.66 1.42 7.73
C VAL A 88 -1.85 0.91 8.55
N GLY A 89 -1.69 0.72 9.86
CA GLY A 89 -2.79 0.28 10.72
C GLY A 89 -3.98 1.24 10.72
N LYS A 90 -3.73 2.55 10.77
CA LYS A 90 -4.77 3.58 10.69
C LYS A 90 -5.54 3.53 9.38
N VAL A 91 -4.85 3.36 8.25
CA VAL A 91 -5.51 3.25 6.93
C VAL A 91 -6.37 2.00 6.85
N LEU A 92 -5.90 0.85 7.34
CA LEU A 92 -6.72 -0.37 7.36
C LEU A 92 -7.99 -0.19 8.21
N ILE A 93 -7.91 0.51 9.33
CA ILE A 93 -9.09 0.84 10.16
C ILE A 93 -10.03 1.80 9.43
N ALA A 94 -9.49 2.82 8.77
CA ALA A 94 -10.28 3.80 8.03
C ALA A 94 -11.00 3.17 6.83
N GLU A 95 -10.35 2.28 6.09
CA GLU A 95 -10.96 1.55 4.97
C GLU A 95 -12.00 0.53 5.44
N ASN A 96 -11.86 -0.08 6.62
CA ASN A 96 -12.91 -0.96 7.17
C ASN A 96 -14.19 -0.22 7.58
N ARG A 97 -14.14 1.11 7.73
CA ARG A 97 -15.31 1.94 8.11
C ARG A 97 -16.04 2.53 6.90
N ARG A 98 -15.58 2.26 5.68
CA ARG A 98 -16.21 2.65 4.41
C ARG A 98 -16.80 1.42 3.75
#